data_AF-A0A8T7D5M0-F1
#
_entry.id   AF-A0A8T7D5M0-F1
#
_cell.length_a   1.000
_cell.length_b   1.000
_cell.length_c   1.000
_cell.angle_alpha   90.00
_cell.angle_beta   90.00
_cell.angle_gamma   90.00
#
_symmetry.space_group_name_H-M   'P 1'
#
loop_
_entity.id
_entity.type
_entity.pdbx_description
1 polymer ?
#
loop_
_entity_poly.entity_id
_entity_poly.type
_entity_poly.pdbx_seq_one_letter_code
_entity_poly.pdbx_strand_id
1 'polypeptide(L)' 'MAMHNPPHPGEFIREIYLEPNGITRQELANKLDVSGSTVSRILNSYGRVTPEMALRLSKTIGRSPESWLAMQDA' A
#
# COMPACT_ATOMS: atom_id res chain seq x y z
N MET A 1 -17.25 3.79 21.05
CA MET A 1 -15.86 3.28 21.07
C MET A 1 -15.57 2.77 19.67
N ALA A 2 -14.96 3.59 18.82
CA ALA A 2 -14.59 3.14 17.48
C ALA A 2 -13.33 2.28 17.62
N MET A 3 -13.49 0.96 17.57
CA MET A 3 -12.37 0.05 17.27
C MET A 3 -11.99 0.32 15.82
N HIS A 4 -11.25 1.40 15.59
CA HIS A 4 -10.66 1.69 14.29
C HIS A 4 -9.24 1.14 14.37
N ASN A 5 -9.10 -0.17 14.15
CA ASN A 5 -7.83 -0.76 13.76
C ASN A 5 -7.84 -0.72 12.23
N PRO A 6 -7.41 0.37 11.58
CA PRO A 6 -7.37 0.39 10.13
C PRO A 6 -6.45 -0.76 9.68
N PRO A 7 -6.85 -1.50 8.63
CA PRO A 7 -6.00 -2.54 8.09
C PRO A 7 -4.65 -1.93 7.71
N HIS A 8 -3.56 -2.66 7.97
CA HIS A 8 -2.23 -2.21 7.59
C HIS A 8 -2.24 -1.84 6.09
N PRO A 9 -1.55 -0.76 5.65
CA PRO A 9 -1.59 -0.33 4.26
C PRO A 9 -1.35 -1.46 3.25
N GLY A 10 -0.48 -2.42 3.60
CA GLY A 10 -0.22 -3.62 2.82
C GLY A 10 -1.42 -4.55 2.64
N GLU A 11 -2.18 -4.80 3.70
CA GLU A 11 -3.40 -5.62 3.67
C GLU A 11 -4.47 -4.93 2.83
N PHE A 12 -4.66 -3.62 3.05
CA PHE A 12 -5.59 -2.81 2.26
C PHE A 12 -5.27 -2.85 0.75
N ILE A 13 -3.99 -2.69 0.38
CA ILE A 13 -3.57 -2.78 -1.03
C ILE A 13 -3.87 -4.17 -1.60
N ARG A 14 -3.64 -5.23 -0.82
CA ARG A 14 -3.93 -6.59 -1.27
C ARG A 14 -5.42 -6.82 -1.52
N GLU A 15 -6.24 -6.54 -0.53
CA GLU A 15 -7.67 -6.87 -0.54
C GLU A 15 -8.49 -5.96 -1.45
N ILE A 16 -8.12 -4.68 -1.53
CA ILE A 16 -8.92 -3.68 -2.27
C ILE A 16 -8.39 -3.43 -3.68
N TYR A 17 -7.09 -3.65 -3.92
CA TYR A 17 -6.48 -3.40 -5.23
C TYR A 17 -6.01 -4.66 -5.94
N LEU A 18 -5.19 -5.50 -5.30
CA LEU A 18 -4.59 -6.65 -5.98
C LEU A 18 -5.62 -7.73 -6.31
N GLU A 19 -6.34 -8.22 -5.31
CA GLU A 19 -7.27 -9.35 -5.46
C GLU A 19 -8.45 -9.04 -6.39
N PRO A 20 -9.14 -7.88 -6.30
CA PRO A 20 -10.26 -7.58 -7.18
C PRO A 20 -9.87 -7.35 -8.64
N ASN A 21 -8.65 -6.87 -8.89
CA ASN A 21 -8.17 -6.58 -10.24
C ASN A 21 -7.28 -7.69 -10.83
N GLY A 22 -7.05 -8.79 -10.09
CA GLY A 22 -6.13 -9.85 -10.50
C GLY A 22 -4.68 -9.38 -10.72
N ILE A 23 -4.28 -8.27 -10.09
CA ILE A 23 -2.95 -7.68 -10.25
C ILE A 23 -1.96 -8.43 -9.36
N THR A 24 -0.83 -8.80 -9.93
CA THR A 24 0.26 -9.43 -9.17
C THR A 24 1.09 -8.39 -8.43
N ARG A 25 1.76 -8.83 -7.35
CA ARG A 25 2.69 -7.99 -6.58
C ARG A 25 3.81 -7.39 -7.45
N GLN A 26 4.23 -8.13 -8.47
CA GLN A 26 5.30 -7.71 -9.37
C GLN A 26 4.83 -6.65 -10.36
N GLU A 27 3.59 -6.75 -10.86
CA GLU A 27 2.98 -5.68 -11.66
C GLU A 27 2.81 -4.40 -10.84
N LEU A 28 2.39 -4.51 -9.56
CA LEU A 28 2.31 -3.35 -8.68
C LEU A 28 3.70 -2.72 -8.47
N ALA A 29 4.75 -3.54 -8.25
CA ALA A 29 6.11 -3.05 -8.12
C ALA A 29 6.59 -2.30 -9.36
N ASN A 30 6.31 -2.83 -10.55
CA ASN A 30 6.62 -2.19 -11.81
C ASN A 30 5.86 -0.85 -11.96
N LYS A 31 4.57 -0.80 -11.61
CA LYS A 31 3.76 0.43 -11.68
C LYS A 31 4.17 1.50 -10.66
N LEU A 32 4.74 1.09 -9.53
CA LEU A 32 5.26 2.00 -8.50
C LEU A 32 6.72 2.41 -8.78
N ASP A 33 7.35 1.83 -9.78
CA ASP A 33 8.77 2.01 -10.10
C ASP A 33 9.67 1.70 -8.89
N VAL A 34 9.42 0.57 -8.24
CA VAL A 34 10.19 0.11 -7.08
C VAL A 34 10.48 -1.39 -7.19
N SER A 35 11.43 -1.86 -6.38
CA SER A 35 11.76 -3.28 -6.34
C SER A 35 10.58 -4.14 -5.85
N GLY A 36 10.43 -5.34 -6.38
CA GLY A 36 9.43 -6.31 -5.92
C GLY A 36 9.58 -6.67 -4.44
N SER A 37 10.80 -6.62 -3.90
CA SER A 37 11.07 -6.83 -2.48
C SER A 37 10.53 -5.69 -1.61
N THR A 38 10.57 -4.43 -2.09
CA THR A 38 9.94 -3.29 -1.41
C THR A 38 8.44 -3.48 -1.28
N VAL A 39 7.74 -3.79 -2.38
CA VAL A 39 6.30 -4.05 -2.35
C VAL A 39 5.97 -5.26 -1.49
N SER A 40 6.73 -6.35 -1.60
CA SER A 40 6.53 -7.54 -0.78
C SER A 40 6.65 -7.25 0.72
N ARG A 41 7.58 -6.38 1.13
CA ARG A 41 7.71 -5.98 2.54
C ARG A 41 6.48 -5.20 3.00
N ILE A 42 6.00 -4.24 2.22
CA ILE A 42 4.81 -3.44 2.55
C ILE A 42 3.57 -4.36 2.67
N LEU A 43 3.35 -5.24 1.70
CA LEU A 43 2.20 -6.15 1.66
C LEU A 43 2.17 -7.17 2.80
N ASN A 44 3.34 -7.56 3.31
CA ASN A 44 3.46 -8.49 4.44
C ASN A 44 3.65 -7.77 5.78
N SER A 45 3.36 -6.47 5.85
CA SER A 45 3.45 -5.66 7.08
C SER A 45 4.86 -5.58 7.70
N TYR A 46 5.90 -5.88 6.92
CA TYR A 46 7.31 -5.73 7.31
C TYR A 46 7.94 -4.42 6.82
N GLY A 47 7.29 -3.73 5.88
CA GLY A 47 7.73 -2.47 5.29
C GLY A 47 6.81 -1.34 5.69
N ARG A 48 7.39 -0.17 5.97
CA ARG A 48 6.65 1.06 6.26
C ARG A 48 6.37 1.83 4.97
N VAL A 49 5.17 2.40 4.86
CA VAL A 49 4.86 3.40 3.83
C VAL A 49 5.53 4.72 4.21
N THR A 50 6.58 5.09 3.48
CA THR A 50 7.25 6.40 3.62
C THR A 50 6.47 7.49 2.86
N PRO A 51 6.71 8.79 3.12
CA PRO A 51 6.07 9.87 2.36
C PRO A 51 6.29 9.77 0.84
N GLU A 52 7.49 9.35 0.41
CA GLU A 52 7.77 9.10 -1.00
C GLU A 52 6.92 7.94 -1.54
N MET A 53 6.81 6.84 -0.79
CA MET A 53 5.98 5.70 -1.17
C MET A 53 4.49 6.09 -1.22
N ALA A 54 4.02 6.90 -0.27
CA ALA A 54 2.65 7.42 -0.25
C ALA A 54 2.34 8.25 -1.50
N LEU A 55 3.29 9.06 -1.99
CA LEU A 55 3.16 9.79 -3.26
C LEU A 55 3.10 8.85 -4.46
N ARG A 56 3.94 7.81 -4.49
CA ARG A 56 3.93 6.79 -5.55
C ARG A 56 2.59 6.05 -5.56
N LEU A 57 2.12 5.59 -4.40
CA LEU A 57 0.82 4.94 -4.24
C LEU A 57 -0.33 5.87 -4.68
N SER A 58 -0.32 7.12 -4.25
CA SER A 58 -1.32 8.12 -4.65
C SER A 58 -1.42 8.26 -6.17
N LYS A 59 -0.28 8.28 -6.88
CA LYS A 59 -0.25 8.37 -8.35
C LYS A 59 -0.66 7.08 -9.05
N THR A 60 -0.34 5.92 -8.48
CA THR A 60 -0.53 4.62 -9.13
C THR A 60 -1.89 3.99 -8.85
N ILE A 61 -2.36 4.06 -7.60
CA ILE A 61 -3.60 3.43 -7.13
C ILE A 61 -4.65 4.45 -6.65
N GLY A 62 -4.28 5.72 -6.49
CA GLY A 62 -5.17 6.77 -6.01
C GLY A 62 -5.12 6.94 -4.49
N ARG A 63 -6.12 7.67 -3.95
CA ARG A 63 -6.15 8.25 -2.59
C ARG A 63 -5.06 9.31 -2.40
N SER A 64 -5.19 10.10 -1.33
CA SER A 64 -4.20 11.11 -1.01
C SER A 64 -2.98 10.47 -0.31
N PRO A 65 -1.77 11.04 -0.46
CA PRO A 65 -0.59 10.57 0.25
C PRO A 65 -0.79 10.57 1.78
N GLU A 66 -1.50 11.56 2.32
CA GLU A 66 -1.82 11.68 3.74
C GLU A 66 -2.69 10.53 4.23
N SER A 67 -3.64 10.06 3.39
CA SER A 67 -4.45 8.89 3.71
C SER A 67 -3.61 7.63 3.84
N TRP A 68 -2.60 7.46 2.97
CA TRP A 68 -1.65 6.34 3.04
C TRP A 68 -0.79 6.36 4.30
N LEU A 69 -0.32 7.55 4.69
CA LEU A 69 0.44 7.72 5.92
C LEU A 69 -0.42 7.52 7.18
N ALA A 70 -1.65 8.04 7.18
CA ALA A 70 -2.57 7.88 8.30
C ALA A 70 -2.96 6.43 8.57
N MET A 71 -3.05 5.58 7.54
CA MET A 71 -3.28 4.13 7.72
C MET A 71 -2.07 3.40 8.31
N GLN A 72 -0.86 3.94 8.16
CA GLN A 72 0.35 3.31 8.67
C GLN A 72 0.57 3.54 10.17
N ASP A 73 0.10 4.69 10.68
CA ASP A 73 0.32 5.15 12.06
C ASP A 73 -0.83 4.78 13.02
N ALA A 74 -1.78 3.98 12.57
CA ALA A 74 -2.99 3.63 13.30
C ALA A 74 -3.08 2.14 13.66
#